data_AF-A0AAW9N1U8-F1
#
_entry.id   AF-A0AAW9N1U8-F1
#
_cell.length_a   1.000
_cell.length_b   1.000
_cell.length_c   1.000
_cell.angle_alpha   90.00
_cell.angle_beta   90.00
_cell.angle_gamma   90.00
#
_symmetry.space_group_name_H-M   'P 1'
#
loop_
_entity.id
_entity.type
_entity.pdbx_description
1 polymer ?
#
loop_
_entity_poly.entity_id
_entity_poly.type
_entity_poly.pdbx_seq_one_letter_code
_entity_poly.pdbx_strand_id
1 'polypeptide(L)'
;MTITDKQYKGISNKVYWLDPKHPQYSKSYKEGAIKNFGETKFQILKIKNSFDGMQAMAVAPIVHSKLEKNFKNKKIPANFRVLK
;
A
#
# COMPACT_ATOMS: atom_id res chain seq x y z
N MET A 1 -9.31 0.81 10.54
CA MET A 1 -7.93 1.22 10.87
C MET A 1 -7.77 2.66 10.40
N THR A 2 -7.27 3.53 11.27
CA THR A 2 -7.04 4.94 10.94
C THR A 2 -5.55 5.15 10.73
N ILE A 3 -5.14 5.59 9.53
CA ILE A 3 -3.75 5.99 9.26
C ILE A 3 -3.51 7.28 10.05
N THR A 4 -2.47 7.30 10.87
CA THR A 4 -2.10 8.48 11.65
C THR A 4 -1.39 9.51 10.77
N ASP A 5 -1.48 10.79 11.13
CA ASP A 5 -0.76 11.87 10.41
C ASP A 5 0.75 11.63 10.34
N LYS A 6 1.33 11.04 11.40
CA LYS A 6 2.74 10.65 11.43
C LYS A 6 3.07 9.61 10.36
N GLN A 7 2.18 8.64 10.14
CA GLN A 7 2.34 7.65 9.08
C GLN A 7 2.18 8.27 7.71
N TYR A 8 1.16 9.11 7.53
CA TYR A 8 0.93 9.84 6.27
C TYR A 8 2.16 10.68 5.89
N LYS A 9 2.67 11.49 6.82
CA LYS A 9 3.91 12.28 6.64
C LYS A 9 5.11 11.40 6.32
N GLY A 10 5.25 10.27 7.02
CA GLY A 10 6.33 9.31 6.79
C GLY A 10 6.28 8.67 5.39
N ILE A 11 5.08 8.37 4.90
CA ILE A 11 4.85 7.84 3.55
C ILE A 11 5.16 8.92 2.51
N SER A 12 4.59 10.12 2.68
CA SER A 12 4.78 11.27 1.79
C SER A 12 6.26 11.62 1.59
N ASN A 13 7.04 11.70 2.68
CA ASN A 13 8.47 11.97 2.60
C ASN A 13 9.27 10.89 1.83
N LYS A 14 8.85 9.63 1.94
CA LYS A 14 9.54 8.49 1.31
C LYS A 14 9.19 8.33 -0.17
N VAL A 15 8.17 9.02 -0.69
CA VAL A 15 7.88 9.04 -2.13
C VAL A 15 9.09 9.53 -2.92
N TYR A 16 9.83 10.52 -2.41
CA TYR A 16 11.03 11.06 -3.06
C TYR A 16 12.21 10.09 -3.15
N TRP A 17 12.19 8.98 -2.39
CA TRP A 17 13.24 7.97 -2.44
C TRP A 17 13.11 7.04 -3.66
N LEU A 18 12.08 7.25 -4.48
CA LEU A 18 11.88 6.57 -5.76
C LEU A 18 12.75 7.16 -6.88
N ASP A 19 13.21 8.41 -6.74
CA ASP A 19 14.07 9.06 -7.72
C ASP A 19 15.54 8.65 -7.55
N PRO A 20 16.18 8.04 -8.56
CA PRO A 20 17.61 7.70 -8.55
C PRO A 20 18.56 8.85 -8.24
N LYS A 21 18.15 10.10 -8.49
CA LYS A 21 18.95 11.30 -8.22
C LYS A 21 18.82 11.79 -6.77
N HIS A 22 17.86 11.27 -6.02
CA HIS A 22 17.67 11.68 -4.63
C HIS A 22 18.76 11.06 -3.73
N PRO A 23 19.35 11.80 -2.77
CA PRO A 23 20.42 11.26 -1.91
C PRO A 23 20.02 10.01 -1.12
N GLN A 24 18.72 9.87 -0.84
CA GLN A 24 18.15 8.75 -0.10
C GLN A 24 17.46 7.72 -1.01
N TYR A 25 17.74 7.77 -2.32
CA TYR A 25 17.23 6.81 -3.28
C TYR A 25 17.43 5.39 -2.79
N SER A 26 16.39 4.57 -2.93
CA SER A 26 16.50 3.17 -2.59
C SER A 26 15.75 2.30 -3.58
N LYS A 27 16.52 1.46 -4.30
CA LYS A 27 16.00 0.36 -5.16
C LYS A 27 15.06 -0.61 -4.42
N SER A 28 15.08 -0.58 -3.09
CA SER A 28 14.21 -1.41 -2.26
C SER A 28 12.77 -0.90 -2.17
N TYR A 29 12.49 0.34 -2.58
CA TYR A 29 11.15 0.89 -2.74
C TYR A 29 10.66 0.59 -4.16
N LYS A 30 10.05 -0.58 -4.32
CA LYS A 30 9.52 -1.09 -5.58
C LYS A 30 8.12 -1.67 -5.37
N GLU A 31 7.36 -1.84 -6.44
CA GLU A 31 6.03 -2.47 -6.37
C GLU A 31 6.13 -3.86 -5.72
N GLY A 32 5.18 -4.16 -4.84
CA GLY A 32 5.15 -5.38 -4.03
C GLY A 32 6.04 -5.35 -2.79
N ALA A 33 6.94 -4.37 -2.62
CA ALA A 33 7.79 -4.30 -1.44
C ALA A 33 6.99 -3.99 -0.17
N ILE A 34 7.40 -4.60 0.94
CA ILE A 34 6.83 -4.36 2.27
C ILE A 34 7.77 -3.45 3.04
N LYS A 35 7.24 -2.33 3.57
CA LYS A 35 8.00 -1.31 4.29
C LYS A 35 7.29 -0.90 5.57
N ASN A 36 8.08 -0.62 6.60
CA ASN A 36 7.57 -0.10 7.86
C ASN A 36 7.51 1.43 7.80
N PHE A 37 6.34 1.99 8.09
CA PHE A 37 6.15 3.42 8.26
C PHE A 37 5.64 3.63 9.69
N GLY A 38 6.56 4.00 10.59
CA GLY A 38 6.30 3.91 12.03
C GLY A 38 6.17 2.45 12.46
N GLU A 39 5.12 2.14 13.23
CA GLU A 39 4.85 0.79 13.77
C GLU A 39 4.04 -0.11 12.82
N THR A 40 3.62 0.42 11.66
CA THR A 40 2.76 -0.31 10.72
C THR A 40 3.54 -0.71 9.47
N LYS A 41 3.33 -1.95 9.04
CA LYS A 41 3.78 -2.49 7.76
C LYS A 41 2.83 -2.05 6.66
N PHE A 42 3.38 -1.60 5.53
CA PHE A 42 2.63 -1.29 4.32
C PHE A 42 3.23 -2.03 3.14
N GLN A 43 2.38 -2.47 2.22
CA GLN A 43 2.77 -2.96 0.92
C GLN A 43 2.68 -1.82 -0.09
N ILE A 44 3.73 -1.64 -0.90
CA ILE A 44 3.70 -0.73 -2.04
C ILE A 44 2.92 -1.41 -3.17
N LEU A 45 1.78 -0.82 -3.56
CA LEU A 45 0.90 -1.39 -4.59
C LEU A 45 1.30 -0.92 -5.97
N LYS A 46 1.55 0.38 -6.11
CA LYS A 46 1.85 1.01 -7.39
C LYS A 46 2.82 2.16 -7.21
N ILE A 47 3.75 2.29 -8.16
CA ILE A 47 4.63 3.44 -8.26
C ILE A 47 4.40 4.09 -9.64
N LYS A 48 4.31 5.41 -9.65
CA LYS A 48 4.30 6.18 -10.89
C LYS A 48 5.33 7.29 -10.78
N ASN A 49 6.27 7.27 -11.71
CA ASN A 49 7.21 8.37 -11.92
C ASN A 49 6.85 9.03 -13.25
N SER A 50 6.85 10.36 -13.26
CA SER A 50 6.65 11.16 -14.46
C SER A 50 7.97 11.82 -14.87
N PHE A 51 8.11 12.11 -16.16
CA PHE A 51 9.33 12.71 -16.73
C PHE A 51 9.52 14.18 -16.31
N ASP A 52 8.47 14.80 -15.79
CA ASP A 52 8.45 16.17 -15.25
C ASP A 52 8.97 16.27 -13.81
N GLY A 53 9.43 15.17 -13.22
CA GLY A 53 9.92 15.12 -11.84
C GLY A 53 8.84 14.80 -10.80
N MET A 54 7.57 14.62 -11.20
CA MET A 54 6.52 14.17 -10.28
C MET A 54 6.66 12.68 -9.96
N GLN A 55 6.48 12.35 -8.67
CA GLN A 55 6.55 10.99 -8.15
C GLN A 55 5.30 10.70 -7.31
N ALA A 56 4.76 9.50 -7.47
CA ALA A 56 3.60 9.05 -6.71
C ALA A 56 3.76 7.59 -6.30
N MET A 57 3.33 7.29 -5.07
CA MET A 57 3.36 5.95 -4.50
C MET A 57 2.02 5.63 -3.84
N ALA A 58 1.38 4.56 -4.28
CA ALA A 58 0.20 4.00 -3.63
C ALA A 58 0.62 2.88 -2.68
N VAL A 59 0.16 2.93 -1.43
CA VAL A 59 0.47 1.94 -0.40
C VAL A 59 -0.78 1.46 0.32
N ALA A 60 -0.79 0.20 0.76
CA ALA A 60 -1.84 -0.36 1.59
C ALA A 60 -1.25 -0.91 2.89
N PRO A 61 -1.88 -0.64 4.06
CA PRO A 61 -1.42 -1.20 5.32
C PRO A 61 -1.61 -2.72 5.30
N ILE A 62 -0.55 -3.45 5.64
CA ILE A 62 -0.63 -4.86 5.98
C ILE A 62 -1.06 -4.93 7.43
N VAL A 63 -2.37 -4.91 7.62
CA VAL A 63 -2.93 -5.34 8.89
C VAL A 63 -2.77 -6.85 8.89
N HIS A 64 -2.02 -7.39 9.87
CA HIS A 64 -2.32 -8.75 10.32
C HIS A 64 -3.71 -8.66 10.95
N SER A 65 -4.77 -8.55 10.13
CA SER A 65 -6.02 -9.10 10.53
C SER A 65 -5.65 -10.55 10.83
N LYS A 66 -5.89 -10.96 12.07
CA LYS A 66 -6.19 -12.35 12.37
C LYS A 66 -7.06 -12.79 11.19
N LEU A 67 -6.46 -13.50 10.23
CA LEU A 67 -7.14 -13.91 9.01
C LEU A 67 -8.36 -14.61 9.54
N GLU A 68 -9.53 -13.98 9.44
CA GLU A 68 -10.74 -14.66 9.81
C GLU A 68 -10.82 -15.81 8.82
N LYS A 69 -10.49 -17.00 9.31
CA LYS A 69 -10.54 -18.28 8.58
C LYS A 69 -11.98 -18.62 8.14
N ASN A 70 -12.89 -17.66 8.16
CA ASN A 70 -14.32 -17.77 7.93
C ASN A 70 -14.71 -17.47 6.47
N PHE A 71 -13.76 -17.18 5.56
CA PHE A 71 -14.09 -17.15 4.12
C PHE A 71 -14.51 -18.52 3.58
N LYS A 72 -14.25 -19.62 4.29
CA LYS A 72 -14.72 -20.96 3.90
C LYS A 72 -16.19 -21.25 4.22
N ASN A 73 -16.83 -20.49 5.11
CA ASN A 73 -18.19 -20.79 5.59
C ASN A 73 -19.25 -19.71 5.28
N LYS A 74 -18.91 -18.66 4.55
CA LYS A 74 -19.91 -17.64 4.17
C LYS A 74 -20.72 -18.16 2.98
N LYS A 75 -21.83 -18.84 3.28
CA LYS A 75 -22.83 -19.30 2.30
C LYS A 75 -23.20 -18.11 1.42
N ILE A 76 -22.95 -18.23 0.12
CA ILE A 76 -23.32 -17.21 -0.87
C ILE A 76 -24.85 -17.05 -0.76
N PRO A 77 -25.38 -15.85 -0.46
CA PRO A 77 -26.83 -15.65 -0.44
C PRO A 77 -27.38 -15.96 -1.83
N ALA A 78 -28.35 -16.85 -1.89
CA ALA A 78 -28.91 -17.44 -3.12
C ALA A 78 -29.56 -16.42 -4.09
N ASN A 79 -29.60 -15.13 -3.72
CA ASN A 79 -30.18 -14.05 -4.51
C ASN A 79 -29.19 -13.30 -5.43
N PHE A 80 -27.96 -13.78 -5.60
CA PHE A 80 -27.11 -13.32 -6.71
C PHE A 80 -27.57 -13.92 -8.04
N ARG A 81 -28.78 -13.55 -8.48
CA ARG A 81 -29.16 -13.66 -9.89
C ARG A 81 -28.63 -12.41 -10.59
N VAL A 82 -27.61 -12.58 -11.42
CA VAL A 82 -27.25 -11.60 -12.44
C VAL A 82 -28.47 -11.47 -13.34
N LEU A 83 -29.13 -10.31 -13.30
CA LEU A 83 -30.12 -9.92 -14.30
C LEU A 83 -29.40 -9.91 -15.65
N LYS A 84 -29.87 -10.78 -16.54
CA LYS A 84 -29.37 -10.93 -17.90
C LYS A 84 -30.14 -10.00 -18.81
#